data_AF-A0A1I9XXT1-F1
#
_entry.id   AF-A0A1I9XXT1-F1
#
_cell.length_a   1.000
_cell.length_b   1.000
_cell.length_c   1.000
_cell.angle_alpha   90.00
_cell.angle_beta   90.00
_cell.angle_gamma   90.00
#
_symmetry.space_group_name_H-M   'P 1'
#
loop_
_entity.id
_entity.type
_entity.pdbx_description
1 polymer ?
#
loop_
_entity_poly.entity_id
_entity_poly.type
_entity_poly.pdbx_seq_one_letter_code
_entity_poly.pdbx_strand_id
1 'polypeptide(L)'
;MLLLPALAQAEIVQRQVITALKAAPGNIGGDVLTVDDDTGCGGRQLRMDAASIGLSEEQYAVMKVELANMIRDRNPLLVRLRACPAPDRTGADAIPVIHMLRGCDAHCADGKARLYLNHNLSRGEAMEHARYALVVPLPPGKTPGTWQVEIYHVREGEPKRLTGQVNAPDYLGGKLVGNYSMYYPHGQLEMQVEQDGRGVQEGIQTRYYPDGKISMRTTWRNGVQEGEEQAYHQSGKLIESRTYRNGARADGLVETFDQDGKLRTRMTQLKGQTDGELLLLYPDGKVESRRQYVNGIITGPSTDYFPDGKVRSTGSYVDGKPAGESVEYYPDGKVASRHTHSGHYVLRSKQLFSPQGVLLVQKQWNAGGREEGALRSWHANGKPKQLIEYVDGERQGWTRHWRADGSVESECRYVADEPQGECTGESAKFSYTEDGIEVVMPEQPEQPQE
;
A
#
# COMPACT_ATOMS: atom_id res chain seq x y z
N MET A 1 -10.38 -31.61 17.48
CA MET A 1 -8.97 -31.97 17.21
C MET A 1 -8.35 -30.79 16.47
N LEU A 2 -7.83 -29.82 17.20
CA LEU A 2 -7.20 -28.62 16.65
C LEU A 2 -5.76 -28.98 16.29
N LEU A 3 -5.45 -29.03 14.99
CA LEU A 3 -4.08 -29.11 14.50
C LEU A 3 -3.40 -27.79 14.87
N LEU A 4 -2.56 -27.81 15.90
CA LEU A 4 -1.56 -26.78 16.12
C LEU A 4 -0.69 -26.72 14.86
N PRO A 5 -0.47 -25.54 14.24
CA PRO A 5 0.52 -25.43 13.18
C PRO A 5 1.86 -25.84 13.79
N ALA A 6 2.50 -26.85 13.23
CA ALA A 6 3.87 -27.16 13.56
C ALA A 6 4.67 -25.88 13.30
N LEU A 7 5.14 -25.24 14.38
CA LEU A 7 6.06 -24.11 14.28
C LEU A 7 7.27 -24.63 13.52
N ALA A 8 7.37 -24.29 12.24
CA ALA A 8 8.49 -24.68 11.42
C ALA A 8 9.77 -24.13 12.06
N GLN A 9 10.69 -25.03 12.41
CA GLN A 9 11.97 -24.70 13.02
C GLN A 9 13.03 -24.71 11.92
N ALA A 10 13.89 -23.69 11.89
CA ALA A 10 14.91 -23.55 10.85
C ALA A 10 15.83 -24.77 10.82
N GLU A 11 15.85 -25.50 9.70
CA GLU A 11 16.69 -26.68 9.57
C GLU A 11 18.04 -26.30 8.93
N ILE A 12 19.13 -26.72 9.56
CA ILE A 12 20.45 -26.75 8.92
C ILE A 12 20.63 -28.15 8.36
N VAL A 13 20.64 -28.26 7.04
CA VAL A 13 20.80 -29.52 6.33
C VAL A 13 22.21 -29.61 5.79
N GLN A 14 22.89 -30.72 6.07
CA GLN A 14 24.29 -30.92 5.69
C GLN A 14 24.59 -32.39 5.41
N ARG A 15 25.52 -32.62 4.49
CA ARG A 15 26.12 -33.93 4.28
C ARG A 15 27.34 -34.06 5.17
N GLN A 16 27.42 -35.13 5.95
CA GLN A 16 28.57 -35.40 6.82
C GLN A 16 29.01 -36.86 6.70
N VAL A 17 30.31 -37.09 6.81
CA VAL A 17 30.86 -38.43 7.07
C VAL A 17 31.18 -38.50 8.56
N ILE A 18 30.53 -39.42 9.27
CA ILE A 18 30.76 -39.60 10.71
C ILE A 18 31.95 -40.54 10.87
N THR A 19 32.94 -40.11 11.64
CA THR A 19 34.23 -40.81 11.83
C THR A 19 34.34 -41.49 13.19
N ALA A 20 33.58 -41.03 14.19
CA ALA A 20 33.51 -41.65 15.51
C ALA A 20 32.17 -41.42 16.20
N LEU A 21 31.81 -42.35 17.08
CA LEU A 21 30.66 -42.29 17.97
C LEU A 21 31.12 -42.60 19.39
N LYS A 22 30.79 -41.74 20.35
CA LYS A 22 31.11 -41.93 21.78
C LYS A 22 29.90 -41.57 22.62
N ALA A 23 29.71 -42.23 23.77
CA ALA A 23 28.72 -41.78 24.74
C ALA A 23 29.03 -40.35 25.22
N ALA A 24 28.01 -39.51 25.35
CA ALA A 24 28.20 -38.14 25.83
C ALA A 24 28.70 -38.14 27.29
N PRO A 25 29.68 -37.29 27.64
CA PRO A 25 30.19 -37.23 29.02
C PRO A 25 29.18 -36.58 29.97
N GLY A 26 29.08 -37.11 31.20
CA GLY A 26 28.28 -36.54 32.30
C GLY A 26 26.78 -36.88 32.25
N ASN A 27 25.95 -36.06 32.91
CA ASN A 27 24.49 -36.27 33.06
C ASN A 27 23.66 -35.82 31.85
N ILE A 28 24.29 -35.54 30.72
CA ILE A 28 23.68 -34.84 29.57
C ILE A 28 22.95 -35.82 28.65
N GLY A 29 23.26 -37.12 28.75
CA GLY A 29 22.62 -38.20 28.00
C GLY A 29 22.95 -38.19 26.49
N GLY A 30 22.74 -39.34 25.85
CA GLY A 30 22.95 -39.52 24.42
C GLY A 30 24.40 -39.80 24.00
N ASP A 31 24.68 -39.56 22.73
CA ASP A 31 25.96 -39.84 22.08
C ASP A 31 26.49 -38.60 21.33
N VAL A 32 27.82 -38.46 21.31
CA VAL A 32 28.57 -37.46 20.55
C VAL A 32 29.20 -38.12 19.33
N LEU A 33 28.91 -37.56 18.17
CA LEU A 33 29.42 -37.95 16.87
C LEU A 33 30.54 -37.00 16.47
N THR A 34 31.65 -37.53 15.96
CA THR A 34 32.70 -36.75 15.31
C THR A 34 32.52 -36.84 13.81
N VAL A 35 32.61 -35.71 13.10
CA VAL A 35 32.47 -35.64 11.64
C VAL A 35 33.79 -35.27 10.97
N ASP A 36 33.92 -35.64 9.69
CA ASP A 36 35.13 -35.44 8.89
C ASP A 36 35.34 -33.96 8.52
N ASP A 37 34.25 -33.26 8.19
CA ASP A 37 34.23 -31.85 7.78
C ASP A 37 33.61 -30.96 8.87
N ASP A 38 33.79 -29.65 8.75
CA ASP A 38 33.18 -28.69 9.68
C ASP A 38 31.64 -28.71 9.54
N THR A 39 30.93 -28.61 10.66
CA THR A 39 29.47 -28.57 10.63
C THR A 39 28.97 -27.20 10.17
N GLY A 40 27.71 -27.13 9.72
CA GLY A 40 27.05 -25.84 9.45
C GLY A 40 27.00 -24.88 10.64
N CYS A 41 27.25 -25.36 11.87
CA CYS A 41 27.35 -24.56 13.08
C CYS A 41 28.80 -24.29 13.51
N GLY A 42 29.79 -24.69 12.70
CA GLY A 42 31.20 -24.71 13.06
C GLY A 42 31.59 -25.93 13.90
N GLY A 43 32.90 -26.19 13.98
CA GLY A 43 33.45 -27.35 14.70
C GLY A 43 33.12 -28.69 14.02
N ARG A 44 33.48 -29.80 14.68
CA ARG A 44 33.40 -31.17 14.11
C ARG A 44 32.68 -32.18 15.00
N GLN A 45 31.84 -31.69 15.91
CA GLN A 45 31.10 -32.51 16.83
C GLN A 45 29.60 -32.27 16.68
N LEU A 46 28.82 -33.34 16.82
CA LEU A 46 27.37 -33.33 16.84
C LEU A 46 26.89 -34.21 17.98
N ARG A 47 25.71 -33.92 18.53
CA ARG A 47 25.08 -34.73 19.59
C ARG A 47 23.77 -35.31 19.10
N MET A 48 23.46 -36.52 19.51
CA MET A 48 22.12 -37.09 19.32
C MET A 48 21.73 -37.96 20.52
N ASP A 49 20.42 -38.07 20.73
CA ASP A 49 19.78 -38.99 21.66
C ASP A 49 18.47 -39.51 21.03
N ALA A 50 17.86 -40.55 21.62
CA ALA A 50 16.66 -41.17 21.06
C ALA A 50 15.54 -40.15 20.80
N ALA A 51 15.31 -39.24 21.74
CA ALA A 51 14.28 -38.21 21.63
C ALA A 51 14.56 -37.19 20.51
N SER A 52 15.82 -36.79 20.35
CA SER A 52 16.23 -35.77 19.37
C SER A 52 15.88 -36.16 17.95
N ILE A 53 16.00 -37.45 17.61
CA ILE A 53 15.70 -38.02 16.30
C ILE A 53 14.36 -38.76 16.24
N GLY A 54 13.54 -38.66 17.29
CA GLY A 54 12.17 -39.18 17.32
C GLY A 54 12.06 -40.71 17.39
N LEU A 55 13.01 -41.38 18.05
CA LEU A 55 13.03 -42.83 18.24
C LEU A 55 12.78 -43.21 19.71
N SER A 56 12.34 -44.44 19.95
CA SER A 56 12.43 -45.07 21.28
C SER A 56 13.87 -45.46 21.61
N GLU A 57 14.19 -45.69 22.89
CA GLU A 57 15.54 -46.14 23.30
C GLU A 57 15.94 -47.47 22.64
N GLU A 58 14.99 -48.38 22.43
CA GLU A 58 15.22 -49.65 21.74
C GLU A 58 15.55 -49.44 20.26
N GLN A 59 14.76 -48.60 19.58
CA GLN A 59 14.99 -48.23 18.17
C GLN A 59 16.33 -47.49 18.02
N TYR A 60 16.67 -46.63 18.97
CA TYR A 60 17.93 -45.91 19.00
C TYR A 60 19.12 -46.85 19.16
N ALA A 61 19.02 -47.86 20.03
CA ALA A 61 20.05 -48.89 20.20
C ALA A 61 20.30 -49.68 18.91
N VAL A 62 19.24 -50.06 18.18
CA VAL A 62 19.35 -50.74 16.87
C VAL A 62 20.01 -49.83 15.83
N MET A 63 19.57 -48.58 15.72
CA MET A 63 20.14 -47.61 14.79
C MET A 63 21.63 -47.37 15.05
N LYS A 64 22.09 -47.38 16.31
CA LYS A 64 23.52 -47.24 16.62
C LYS A 64 24.38 -48.37 16.06
N VAL A 65 23.86 -49.58 15.96
CA VAL A 65 24.56 -50.71 15.33
C VAL A 65 24.72 -50.47 13.83
N GLU A 66 23.66 -50.02 13.16
CA GLU A 66 23.71 -49.66 11.74
C GLU A 66 24.67 -48.50 11.48
N LEU A 67 24.61 -47.47 12.33
CA LEU A 67 25.49 -46.32 12.25
C LEU A 67 26.97 -46.71 12.42
N ALA A 68 27.29 -47.66 13.30
CA ALA A 68 28.66 -48.15 13.47
C ALA A 68 29.21 -48.81 12.18
N ASN A 69 28.36 -49.45 11.38
CA ASN A 69 28.76 -49.95 10.07
C ASN A 69 28.97 -48.82 9.07
N MET A 70 28.06 -47.84 9.03
CA MET A 70 28.18 -46.66 8.17
C MET A 70 29.44 -45.83 8.47
N ILE A 71 29.81 -45.70 9.75
CA ILE A 71 31.06 -45.04 10.19
C ILE A 71 32.28 -45.77 9.66
N ARG A 72 32.30 -47.11 9.77
CA ARG A 72 33.40 -47.94 9.28
C ARG A 72 33.58 -47.81 7.77
N ASP A 73 32.48 -47.81 7.04
CA ASP A 73 32.46 -47.72 5.58
C ASP A 73 32.62 -46.27 5.08
N ARG A 74 32.67 -45.30 6.00
CA ARG A 74 32.70 -43.84 5.70
C ARG A 74 31.53 -43.41 4.80
N ASN A 75 30.38 -44.05 4.98
CA ASN A 75 29.19 -43.72 4.22
C ASN A 75 28.73 -42.30 4.57
N PRO A 76 28.47 -41.44 3.58
CA PRO A 76 27.95 -40.11 3.85
C PRO A 76 26.52 -40.20 4.38
N LEU A 77 26.20 -39.29 5.29
CA LEU A 77 24.91 -39.19 5.94
C LEU A 77 24.33 -37.80 5.77
N LEU A 78 23.04 -37.75 5.49
CA LEU A 78 22.26 -36.52 5.54
C LEU A 78 21.94 -36.24 7.02
N VAL A 79 22.47 -35.13 7.52
CA VAL A 79 22.28 -34.66 8.88
C VAL A 79 21.41 -33.40 8.83
N ARG A 80 20.37 -33.37 9.66
CA ARG A 80 19.63 -32.13 9.92
C ARG A 80 19.78 -31.69 11.37
N LEU A 81 20.09 -30.42 11.57
CA LEU A 81 20.14 -29.77 12.89
C LEU A 81 18.94 -28.82 13.03
N ARG A 82 18.41 -28.68 14.25
CA ARG A 82 17.31 -27.74 14.55
C ARG A 82 17.76 -26.28 14.69
N ALA A 83 18.99 -26.06 15.14
CA ALA A 83 19.59 -24.75 15.34
C ALA A 83 21.07 -24.94 15.70
N CYS A 84 21.85 -23.88 15.53
CA CYS A 84 23.14 -23.80 16.19
C CYS A 84 22.98 -23.41 17.65
N PRO A 85 23.80 -23.97 18.57
CA PRO A 85 23.88 -23.52 19.95
C PRO A 85 24.21 -22.03 20.04
N ALA A 86 23.71 -21.37 21.08
CA ALA A 86 24.05 -19.97 21.33
C ALA A 86 25.56 -19.80 21.62
N PRO A 87 26.21 -18.69 21.22
CA PRO A 87 27.66 -18.52 21.33
C PRO A 87 28.22 -18.58 22.75
N ASP A 88 27.39 -18.33 23.77
CA ASP A 88 27.74 -18.33 25.20
C ASP A 88 27.71 -19.73 25.82
N ARG A 89 27.17 -20.73 25.11
CA ARG A 89 27.13 -22.12 25.56
C ARG A 89 28.54 -22.71 25.55
N THR A 90 28.86 -23.54 26.54
CA THR A 90 30.16 -24.23 26.66
C THR A 90 29.98 -25.72 26.90
N GLY A 91 31.05 -26.49 26.72
CA GLY A 91 31.04 -27.94 26.91
C GLY A 91 30.05 -28.65 25.98
N ALA A 92 29.30 -29.62 26.49
CA ALA A 92 28.38 -30.39 25.66
C ALA A 92 27.14 -29.60 25.21
N ASP A 93 26.79 -28.51 25.91
CA ASP A 93 25.72 -27.60 25.50
C ASP A 93 26.10 -26.76 24.27
N ALA A 94 27.40 -26.67 23.95
CA ALA A 94 27.91 -26.04 22.74
C ALA A 94 27.92 -26.99 21.52
N ILE A 95 27.53 -28.26 21.69
CA ILE A 95 27.50 -29.25 20.61
C ILE A 95 26.11 -29.21 19.94
N PRO A 96 26.01 -29.01 18.61
CA PRO A 96 24.74 -28.99 17.90
C PRO A 96 24.03 -30.35 17.99
N VAL A 97 22.71 -30.32 18.17
CA VAL A 97 21.90 -31.54 18.31
C VAL A 97 21.28 -31.93 16.96
N ILE A 98 21.52 -33.16 16.55
CA ILE A 98 20.93 -33.78 15.37
C ILE A 98 19.45 -34.02 15.65
N HIS A 99 18.58 -33.62 14.71
CA HIS A 99 17.16 -33.96 14.77
C HIS A 99 16.73 -34.98 13.72
N MET A 100 17.57 -35.19 12.70
CA MET A 100 17.37 -36.23 11.70
C MET A 100 18.73 -36.70 11.19
N LEU A 101 18.88 -38.01 11.07
CA LEU A 101 20.05 -38.67 10.51
C LEU A 101 19.58 -39.77 9.56
N ARG A 102 19.98 -39.73 8.29
CA ARG A 102 19.62 -40.75 7.29
C ARG A 102 20.75 -40.98 6.27
N GLY A 103 20.69 -42.12 5.59
CA GLY A 103 21.54 -42.41 4.43
C GLY A 103 21.48 -41.28 3.41
N CYS A 104 22.64 -40.86 2.93
CA CYS A 104 22.79 -39.82 1.91
C CYS A 104 22.65 -40.47 0.53
N ASP A 105 21.64 -40.10 -0.26
CA ASP A 105 21.46 -40.55 -1.64
C ASP A 105 22.00 -39.52 -2.65
N ALA A 106 21.73 -39.69 -3.95
CA ALA A 106 22.18 -38.79 -5.00
C ALA A 106 21.70 -37.32 -4.84
N HIS A 107 20.70 -37.04 -4.00
CA HIS A 107 20.16 -35.69 -3.77
C HIS A 107 20.92 -34.90 -2.69
N CYS A 108 21.89 -35.53 -2.04
CA CYS A 108 22.57 -35.05 -0.85
C CYS A 108 23.78 -34.14 -1.19
N ALA A 109 23.57 -33.23 -2.15
CA ALA A 109 24.59 -32.52 -2.94
C ALA A 109 25.70 -31.77 -2.15
N ASP A 110 26.85 -31.64 -2.84
CA ASP A 110 28.06 -30.80 -2.69
C ASP A 110 28.77 -30.63 -1.34
N GLY A 111 28.25 -31.19 -0.25
CA GLY A 111 28.91 -31.13 1.07
C GLY A 111 28.73 -29.80 1.82
N LYS A 112 28.06 -28.81 1.23
CA LYS A 112 27.78 -27.54 1.92
C LYS A 112 26.58 -27.66 2.85
N ALA A 113 26.74 -27.17 4.08
CA ALA A 113 25.61 -27.01 4.99
C ALA A 113 24.75 -25.81 4.58
N ARG A 114 23.43 -25.98 4.64
CA ARG A 114 22.46 -24.96 4.22
C ARG A 114 21.44 -24.72 5.31
N LEU A 115 21.24 -23.46 5.64
CA LEU A 115 20.14 -22.97 6.46
C LEU A 115 18.99 -22.56 5.55
N TYR A 116 17.82 -23.18 5.74
CA TYR A 116 16.61 -22.84 4.99
C TYR A 116 15.79 -21.76 5.70
N LEU A 117 15.30 -20.78 4.94
CA LEU A 117 14.64 -19.56 5.43
C LEU A 117 13.24 -19.40 4.82
N ASN A 118 12.33 -18.79 5.59
CA ASN A 118 10.96 -18.49 5.15
C ASN A 118 10.90 -17.19 4.31
N HIS A 119 9.71 -16.80 3.86
CA HIS A 119 9.49 -15.58 3.05
C HIS A 119 10.00 -14.26 3.70
N ASN A 120 10.18 -14.23 5.02
CA ASN A 120 10.68 -13.08 5.78
C ASN A 120 12.19 -13.14 6.07
N LEU A 121 12.94 -14.03 5.42
CA LEU A 121 14.39 -14.25 5.66
C LEU A 121 14.71 -14.59 7.13
N SER A 122 13.73 -15.14 7.83
CA SER A 122 13.83 -15.52 9.24
C SER A 122 13.77 -17.05 9.37
N ARG A 123 13.71 -17.56 10.61
CA ARG A 123 13.66 -19.02 10.88
C ARG A 123 12.73 -19.73 9.90
N GLY A 124 13.31 -20.59 9.08
CA GLY A 124 12.66 -21.10 7.89
C GLY A 124 12.13 -22.51 8.00
N GLU A 125 11.39 -22.84 6.95
CA GLU A 125 10.60 -24.04 6.82
C GLU A 125 11.47 -25.27 6.55
N ALA A 126 10.85 -26.46 6.59
CA ALA A 126 11.49 -27.65 6.08
C ALA A 126 11.95 -27.40 4.62
N MET A 127 13.06 -28.03 4.22
CA MET A 127 13.72 -27.83 2.91
C MET A 127 12.74 -27.78 1.73
N GLU A 128 11.71 -28.62 1.73
CA GLU A 128 10.70 -28.73 0.67
C GLU A 128 9.76 -27.53 0.52
N HIS A 129 9.65 -26.67 1.55
CA HIS A 129 8.83 -25.46 1.54
C HIS A 129 9.67 -24.18 1.52
N ALA A 130 10.97 -24.30 1.78
CA ALA A 130 11.87 -23.17 1.90
C ALA A 130 11.89 -22.31 0.64
N ARG A 131 11.71 -21.00 0.83
CA ARG A 131 11.82 -20.02 -0.25
C ARG A 131 13.23 -19.55 -0.48
N TYR A 132 14.06 -19.62 0.55
CA TYR A 132 15.44 -19.17 0.47
C TYR A 132 16.38 -20.12 1.19
N ALA A 133 17.63 -20.12 0.74
CA ALA A 133 18.71 -20.88 1.34
C ALA A 133 19.94 -20.01 1.57
N LEU A 134 20.63 -20.26 2.67
CA LEU A 134 21.88 -19.63 3.06
C LEU A 134 22.93 -20.72 3.31
N VAL A 135 24.08 -20.62 2.65
CA VAL A 135 25.20 -21.54 2.90
C VAL A 135 25.87 -21.16 4.22
N VAL A 136 26.12 -22.16 5.07
CA VAL A 136 26.77 -22.02 6.38
C VAL A 136 27.94 -23.01 6.53
N PRO A 137 28.95 -22.73 7.37
CA PRO A 137 29.12 -21.53 8.19
C PRO A 137 29.36 -20.27 7.34
N LEU A 138 29.02 -19.11 7.88
CA LEU A 138 29.20 -17.85 7.15
C LEU A 138 30.70 -17.53 6.97
N PRO A 139 31.14 -17.12 5.77
CA PRO A 139 32.52 -16.66 5.58
C PRO A 139 32.76 -15.31 6.28
N PRO A 140 34.02 -14.97 6.63
CA PRO A 140 34.35 -13.66 7.17
C PRO A 140 33.90 -12.51 6.26
N GLY A 141 33.35 -11.46 6.87
CA GLY A 141 32.94 -10.23 6.21
C GLY A 141 34.13 -9.34 5.83
N LYS A 142 33.83 -8.30 5.05
CA LYS A 142 34.77 -7.21 4.72
C LYS A 142 35.16 -6.40 5.95
N THR A 143 34.25 -6.26 6.91
CA THR A 143 34.52 -5.57 8.18
C THR A 143 35.01 -6.59 9.22
N PRO A 144 36.12 -6.33 9.93
CA PRO A 144 36.57 -7.22 11.00
C PRO A 144 35.46 -7.49 12.04
N GLY A 145 35.28 -8.75 12.42
CA GLY A 145 34.22 -9.16 13.36
C GLY A 145 32.82 -9.21 12.75
N THR A 146 32.71 -9.25 11.42
CA THR A 146 31.44 -9.49 10.72
C THR A 146 31.55 -10.71 9.82
N TRP A 147 30.40 -11.19 9.34
CA TRP A 147 30.29 -12.36 8.48
C TRP A 147 29.47 -12.04 7.24
N GLN A 148 29.97 -12.42 6.08
CA GLN A 148 29.32 -12.18 4.80
C GLN A 148 28.09 -13.09 4.67
N VAL A 149 26.98 -12.51 4.22
CA VAL A 149 25.71 -13.20 4.03
C VAL A 149 25.31 -13.12 2.56
N GLU A 150 25.06 -14.28 1.97
CA GLU A 150 24.48 -14.42 0.63
C GLU A 150 23.31 -15.41 0.72
N ILE A 151 22.09 -14.87 0.66
CA ILE A 151 20.87 -15.66 0.65
C ILE A 151 20.42 -15.80 -0.78
N TYR A 152 20.02 -17.01 -1.19
CA TYR A 152 19.59 -17.36 -2.55
C TYR A 152 18.08 -17.62 -2.58
N HIS A 153 17.42 -17.33 -3.71
CA HIS A 153 16.09 -17.88 -4.01
C HIS A 153 16.23 -19.39 -4.12
N VAL A 154 15.55 -20.16 -3.27
CA VAL A 154 15.51 -21.64 -3.15
C VAL A 154 16.87 -22.37 -3.01
N ARG A 155 17.86 -22.22 -3.90
CA ARG A 155 19.17 -22.91 -3.88
C ARG A 155 20.33 -22.07 -4.45
N GLU A 156 21.55 -22.43 -4.09
CA GLU A 156 22.78 -21.81 -4.63
C GLU A 156 22.89 -22.03 -6.16
N GLY A 157 23.21 -20.96 -6.89
CA GLY A 157 23.19 -20.95 -8.36
C GLY A 157 21.91 -20.33 -8.95
N GLU A 158 20.84 -20.26 -8.16
CA GLU A 158 19.72 -19.38 -8.45
C GLU A 158 20.07 -17.92 -8.09
N PRO A 159 19.27 -16.94 -8.52
CA PRO A 159 19.50 -15.56 -8.16
C PRO A 159 19.60 -15.34 -6.65
N LYS A 160 20.51 -14.45 -6.25
CA LYS A 160 20.61 -14.02 -4.85
C LYS A 160 19.32 -13.30 -4.48
N ARG A 161 18.85 -13.46 -3.25
CA ARG A 161 17.78 -12.66 -2.63
C ARG A 161 18.34 -11.51 -1.82
N LEU A 162 19.43 -11.75 -1.09
CA LEU A 162 20.09 -10.77 -0.23
C LEU A 162 21.60 -10.96 -0.25
N THR A 163 22.33 -9.86 -0.27
CA THR A 163 23.78 -9.82 -0.02
C THR A 163 24.09 -8.74 1.01
N GLY A 164 24.84 -9.07 2.05
CA GLY A 164 25.21 -8.12 3.11
C GLY A 164 26.21 -8.71 4.09
N GLN A 165 26.28 -8.15 5.30
CA GLN A 165 27.09 -8.67 6.39
C GLN A 165 26.28 -8.68 7.69
N VAL A 166 26.54 -9.62 8.58
CA VAL A 166 25.99 -9.65 9.94
C VAL A 166 27.09 -9.56 11.00
N ASN A 167 26.74 -9.10 12.19
CA ASN A 167 27.67 -8.96 13.32
C ASN A 167 27.77 -10.20 14.23
N ALA A 168 27.30 -11.37 13.76
CA ALA A 168 27.44 -12.64 14.47
C ALA A 168 27.66 -13.79 13.47
N PRO A 169 28.36 -14.88 13.84
CA PRO A 169 28.58 -16.02 12.96
C PRO A 169 27.30 -16.81 12.67
N ASP A 170 26.30 -16.70 13.55
CA ASP A 170 24.95 -17.18 13.33
C ASP A 170 24.10 -16.06 12.71
N TYR A 171 23.59 -16.31 11.50
CA TYR A 171 22.71 -15.38 10.80
C TYR A 171 21.42 -15.07 11.59
N LEU A 172 20.82 -16.07 12.25
CA LEU A 172 19.52 -15.91 12.92
C LEU A 172 19.61 -15.07 14.19
N GLY A 173 20.75 -15.13 14.89
CA GLY A 173 21.06 -14.25 16.02
C GLY A 173 21.75 -12.94 15.63
N GLY A 174 22.31 -12.87 14.41
CA GLY A 174 23.03 -11.72 13.90
C GLY A 174 22.11 -10.59 13.43
N LYS A 175 22.61 -9.36 13.56
CA LYS A 175 21.98 -8.18 12.94
C LYS A 175 22.73 -7.84 11.68
N LEU A 176 22.00 -7.49 10.60
CA LEU A 176 22.62 -6.92 9.41
C LEU A 176 23.35 -5.62 9.77
N VAL A 177 24.58 -5.49 9.29
CA VAL A 177 25.46 -4.34 9.53
C VAL A 177 26.18 -3.95 8.25
N GLY A 178 26.43 -2.65 8.10
CA GLY A 178 26.96 -2.10 6.85
C GLY A 178 25.99 -2.27 5.68
N ASN A 179 26.47 -1.92 4.49
CA ASN A 179 25.62 -1.86 3.32
C ASN A 179 25.12 -3.26 2.92
N TYR A 180 23.86 -3.35 2.54
CA TYR A 180 23.27 -4.57 2.00
C TYR A 180 22.44 -4.28 0.75
N SER A 181 22.18 -5.34 -0.01
CA SER A 181 21.39 -5.30 -1.23
C SER A 181 20.41 -6.46 -1.25
N MET A 182 19.22 -6.21 -1.79
CA MET A 182 18.16 -7.17 -2.00
C MET A 182 17.79 -7.21 -3.47
N TYR A 183 17.39 -8.38 -3.97
CA TYR A 183 17.21 -8.62 -5.39
C TYR A 183 15.91 -9.38 -5.66
N TYR A 184 15.27 -9.04 -6.78
CA TYR A 184 14.11 -9.73 -7.31
C TYR A 184 14.40 -11.20 -7.65
N PRO A 185 13.37 -12.06 -7.81
CA PRO A 185 13.54 -13.46 -8.19
C PRO A 185 14.29 -13.68 -9.51
N HIS A 186 14.23 -12.72 -10.44
CA HIS A 186 14.98 -12.74 -11.70
C HIS A 186 16.40 -12.13 -11.58
N GLY A 187 16.86 -11.84 -10.37
CA GLY A 187 18.24 -11.45 -10.05
C GLY A 187 18.59 -9.98 -10.24
N GLN A 188 17.67 -9.15 -10.72
CA GLN A 188 17.91 -7.71 -10.71
C GLN A 188 17.75 -7.12 -9.32
N LEU A 189 18.46 -6.01 -9.10
CA LEU A 189 18.45 -5.28 -7.86
C LEU A 189 17.03 -4.75 -7.56
N GLU A 190 16.55 -4.98 -6.34
CA GLU A 190 15.27 -4.47 -5.82
C GLU A 190 15.52 -3.31 -4.87
N MET A 191 16.56 -3.43 -4.03
CA MET A 191 16.85 -2.46 -2.99
C MET A 191 18.33 -2.45 -2.63
N GLN A 192 18.86 -1.26 -2.37
CA GLN A 192 20.15 -1.04 -1.72
C GLN A 192 19.94 -0.17 -0.51
N VAL A 193 20.62 -0.51 0.58
CA VAL A 193 20.55 0.23 1.83
C VAL A 193 21.96 0.49 2.32
N GLU A 194 22.28 1.77 2.53
CA GLU A 194 23.50 2.19 3.20
C GLU A 194 23.28 2.23 4.72
N GLN A 195 24.22 1.64 5.46
CA GLN A 195 24.20 1.59 6.92
C GLN A 195 25.60 1.83 7.48
N ASP A 196 25.65 2.34 8.71
CA ASP A 196 26.88 2.35 9.49
C ASP A 196 27.29 0.93 9.95
N GLY A 197 28.47 0.81 10.56
CA GLY A 197 29.00 -0.46 11.06
C GLY A 197 28.20 -1.09 12.21
N ARG A 198 27.18 -0.39 12.74
CA ARG A 198 26.27 -0.88 13.79
C ARG A 198 24.91 -1.31 13.22
N GLY A 199 24.70 -1.18 11.91
CA GLY A 199 23.44 -1.50 11.24
C GLY A 199 22.40 -0.37 11.32
N VAL A 200 22.81 0.86 11.64
CA VAL A 200 21.95 2.04 11.62
C VAL A 200 21.98 2.64 10.23
N GLN A 201 20.82 2.94 9.61
CA GLN A 201 20.79 3.54 8.28
C GLN A 201 21.49 4.90 8.27
N GLU A 202 22.44 5.05 7.35
CA GLU A 202 23.27 6.25 7.18
C GLU A 202 23.61 6.35 5.70
N GLY A 203 23.18 7.44 5.04
CA GLY A 203 23.34 7.61 3.60
C GLY A 203 22.05 7.35 2.83
N ILE A 204 22.16 6.70 1.67
CA ILE A 204 21.03 6.59 0.73
C ILE A 204 20.44 5.16 0.74
N GLN A 205 19.11 5.08 0.84
CA GLN A 205 18.35 3.91 0.44
C GLN A 205 17.86 4.11 -0.99
N THR A 206 18.15 3.16 -1.88
CA THR A 206 17.63 3.17 -3.26
C THR A 206 16.75 1.95 -3.47
N ARG A 207 15.56 2.16 -4.06
CA ARG A 207 14.68 1.09 -4.54
C ARG A 207 14.61 1.16 -6.06
N TYR A 208 14.40 -0.01 -6.65
CA TYR A 208 14.38 -0.19 -8.09
C TYR A 208 13.07 -0.83 -8.52
N TYR A 209 12.70 -0.64 -9.77
CA TYR A 209 11.68 -1.41 -10.47
C TYR A 209 12.25 -2.76 -10.94
N PRO A 210 11.39 -3.73 -11.30
CA PRO A 210 11.82 -5.01 -11.87
C PRO A 210 12.58 -4.94 -13.21
N ASP A 211 12.63 -3.76 -13.85
CA ASP A 211 13.44 -3.51 -15.05
C ASP A 211 14.80 -2.86 -14.75
N GLY A 212 15.10 -2.63 -13.46
CA GLY A 212 16.36 -2.08 -12.97
C GLY A 212 16.40 -0.55 -12.91
N LYS A 213 15.35 0.16 -13.33
CA LYS A 213 15.27 1.61 -13.15
C LYS A 213 14.98 1.96 -11.70
N ILE A 214 15.44 3.13 -11.26
CA ILE A 214 15.19 3.61 -9.90
C ILE A 214 13.70 3.93 -9.76
N SER A 215 13.09 3.44 -8.69
CA SER A 215 11.71 3.79 -8.29
C SER A 215 11.70 4.82 -7.17
N MET A 216 12.68 4.76 -6.26
CA MET A 216 12.75 5.65 -5.12
C MET A 216 14.18 5.83 -4.60
N ARG A 217 14.50 7.03 -4.13
CA ARG A 217 15.69 7.32 -3.33
C ARG A 217 15.29 8.04 -2.06
N THR A 218 15.81 7.61 -0.93
CA THR A 218 15.54 8.21 0.39
C THR A 218 16.84 8.42 1.14
N THR A 219 17.02 9.62 1.69
CA THR A 219 18.20 9.97 2.48
C THR A 219 17.96 9.70 3.98
N TRP A 220 18.94 9.06 4.61
CA TRP A 220 18.93 8.66 6.01
C TRP A 220 20.13 9.24 6.75
N ARG A 221 19.92 9.65 8.00
CA ARG A 221 20.96 10.07 8.93
C ARG A 221 20.64 9.52 10.31
N ASN A 222 21.57 8.78 10.91
CA ASN A 222 21.40 8.16 12.23
C ASN A 222 20.09 7.35 12.38
N GLY A 223 19.68 6.64 11.32
CA GLY A 223 18.48 5.80 11.32
C GLY A 223 17.16 6.56 11.15
N VAL A 224 17.23 7.87 10.89
CA VAL A 224 16.06 8.73 10.69
C VAL A 224 16.13 9.34 9.29
N GLN A 225 14.99 9.46 8.62
CA GLN A 225 14.90 10.08 7.31
C GLN A 225 15.22 11.58 7.42
N GLU A 226 16.23 12.04 6.69
CA GLU A 226 16.80 13.39 6.78
C GLU A 226 17.35 13.80 5.42
N GLY A 227 16.78 14.86 4.82
CA GLY A 227 17.13 15.31 3.47
C GLY A 227 16.09 14.93 2.42
N GLU A 228 16.50 14.70 1.19
CA GLU A 228 15.57 14.47 0.08
C GLU A 228 15.08 13.02 0.00
N GLU A 229 13.81 12.89 -0.34
CA GLU A 229 13.18 11.69 -0.90
C GLU A 229 12.68 12.02 -2.32
N GLN A 230 12.96 11.12 -3.26
CA GLN A 230 12.59 11.27 -4.66
C GLN A 230 11.94 9.98 -5.14
N ALA A 231 10.75 10.08 -5.71
CA ALA A 231 10.06 8.97 -6.35
C ALA A 231 10.08 9.17 -7.87
N TYR A 232 10.15 8.08 -8.62
CA TYR A 232 10.33 8.10 -10.08
C TYR A 232 9.34 7.17 -10.75
N HIS A 233 8.86 7.55 -11.92
CA HIS A 233 8.05 6.69 -12.79
C HIS A 233 8.91 5.57 -13.37
N GLN A 234 8.28 4.51 -13.87
CA GLN A 234 8.99 3.46 -14.61
C GLN A 234 9.65 3.98 -15.90
N SER A 235 9.28 5.16 -16.40
CA SER A 235 10.02 5.85 -17.46
C SER A 235 11.41 6.33 -17.02
N GLY A 236 11.64 6.48 -15.71
CA GLY A 236 12.82 7.10 -15.10
C GLY A 236 12.65 8.60 -14.81
N LYS A 237 11.49 9.18 -15.15
CA LYS A 237 11.18 10.59 -14.86
C LYS A 237 10.70 10.75 -13.42
N LEU A 238 10.98 11.91 -12.81
CA LEU A 238 10.57 12.22 -11.43
C LEU A 238 9.04 12.19 -11.31
N ILE A 239 8.49 11.54 -10.29
CA ILE A 239 7.09 11.66 -9.86
C ILE A 239 6.97 12.85 -8.92
N GLU A 240 7.82 12.89 -7.90
CA GLU A 240 7.81 13.92 -6.86
C GLU A 240 9.15 13.93 -6.12
N SER A 241 9.48 15.09 -5.53
CA SER A 241 10.57 15.22 -4.57
C SER A 241 10.06 15.89 -3.30
N ARG A 242 10.44 15.34 -2.15
CA ARG A 242 10.04 15.80 -0.82
C ARG A 242 11.28 15.96 0.04
N THR A 243 11.30 16.96 0.90
CA THR A 243 12.33 17.10 1.94
C THR A 243 11.80 16.57 3.26
N TYR A 244 12.65 15.86 4.00
CA TYR A 244 12.39 15.36 5.34
C TYR A 244 13.36 16.00 6.33
N ARG A 245 12.86 16.29 7.53
CA ARG A 245 13.64 16.77 8.68
C ARG A 245 13.17 16.03 9.93
N ASN A 246 14.10 15.42 10.65
CA ASN A 246 13.83 14.63 11.86
C ASN A 246 12.75 13.55 11.63
N GLY A 247 12.75 12.90 10.47
CA GLY A 247 11.82 11.84 10.13
C GLY A 247 10.41 12.30 9.72
N ALA A 248 10.15 13.61 9.73
CA ALA A 248 8.89 14.17 9.26
C ALA A 248 9.09 14.91 7.94
N ARG A 249 8.04 14.96 7.10
CA ARG A 249 8.02 15.80 5.90
C ARG A 249 8.21 17.25 6.32
N ALA A 250 9.18 17.91 5.71
CA ALA A 250 9.42 19.33 5.90
C ALA A 250 8.29 20.13 5.23
N ASP A 251 7.97 21.27 5.83
CA ASP A 251 7.04 22.23 5.25
C ASP A 251 7.63 22.84 3.98
N GLY A 252 6.79 23.07 2.97
CA GLY A 252 7.23 23.69 1.73
C GLY A 252 6.40 23.33 0.50
N LEU A 253 6.90 23.75 -0.65
CA LEU A 253 6.31 23.48 -1.96
C LEU A 253 6.46 21.99 -2.31
N VAL A 254 5.36 21.39 -2.76
CA VAL A 254 5.32 20.02 -3.29
C VAL A 254 4.77 20.06 -4.70
N GLU A 255 5.51 19.43 -5.60
CA GLU A 255 5.16 19.30 -7.01
C GLU A 255 5.14 17.83 -7.39
N THR A 256 4.14 17.44 -8.19
CA THR A 256 4.07 16.11 -8.79
C THR A 256 4.05 16.19 -10.31
N PHE A 257 4.60 15.17 -10.96
CA PHE A 257 4.76 15.13 -12.41
C PHE A 257 4.22 13.81 -12.98
N ASP A 258 3.76 13.83 -14.23
CA ASP A 258 3.30 12.64 -14.95
C ASP A 258 4.44 11.80 -15.54
N GLN A 259 4.10 10.70 -16.23
CA GLN A 259 5.05 9.79 -16.87
C GLN A 259 5.92 10.48 -17.93
N ASP A 260 5.46 11.63 -18.45
CA ASP A 260 6.17 12.46 -19.41
C ASP A 260 7.04 13.54 -18.76
N GLY A 261 6.98 13.68 -17.43
CA GLY A 261 7.71 14.68 -16.66
C GLY A 261 7.02 16.05 -16.67
N LYS A 262 5.75 16.13 -17.03
CA LYS A 262 4.97 17.37 -17.00
C LYS A 262 4.32 17.54 -15.64
N LEU A 263 4.31 18.77 -15.14
CA LEU A 263 3.72 19.13 -13.86
C LEU A 263 2.21 18.80 -13.86
N ARG A 264 1.75 18.08 -12.84
CA ARG A 264 0.35 17.69 -12.63
C ARG A 264 -0.27 18.39 -11.44
N THR A 265 0.49 18.51 -10.36
CA THR A 265 0.01 19.14 -9.12
C THR A 265 1.08 20.04 -8.55
N ARG A 266 0.66 21.20 -8.03
CA ARG A 266 1.49 22.08 -7.20
C ARG A 266 0.70 22.49 -5.97
N MET A 267 1.30 22.36 -4.80
CA MET A 267 0.70 22.75 -3.52
C MET A 267 1.76 23.10 -2.49
N THR A 268 1.40 23.85 -1.45
CA THR A 268 2.26 24.00 -0.27
C THR A 268 1.76 23.06 0.83
N GLN A 269 2.68 22.35 1.48
CA GLN A 269 2.40 21.54 2.66
C GLN A 269 2.95 22.21 3.92
N LEU A 270 2.12 22.26 4.95
CA LEU A 270 2.46 22.72 6.30
C LEU A 270 1.99 21.65 7.29
N LYS A 271 2.91 21.12 8.12
CA LYS A 271 2.66 20.05 9.10
C LYS A 271 1.96 18.82 8.48
N GLY A 272 2.35 18.49 7.24
CA GLY A 272 1.79 17.37 6.49
C GLY A 272 0.40 17.60 5.89
N GLN A 273 -0.14 18.82 5.97
CA GLN A 273 -1.44 19.20 5.41
C GLN A 273 -1.26 20.24 4.30
N THR A 274 -2.13 20.24 3.29
CA THR A 274 -2.13 21.28 2.26
C THR A 274 -2.56 22.62 2.87
N ASP A 275 -1.78 23.66 2.65
CA ASP A 275 -2.06 25.01 3.15
C ASP A 275 -1.77 26.04 2.06
N GLY A 276 -2.72 26.91 1.77
CA GLY A 276 -2.69 27.83 0.62
C GLY A 276 -3.27 27.24 -0.67
N GLU A 277 -2.71 27.64 -1.81
CA GLU A 277 -3.22 27.27 -3.12
C GLU A 277 -2.83 25.83 -3.52
N LEU A 278 -3.83 25.05 -3.93
CA LEU A 278 -3.69 23.82 -4.70
C LEU A 278 -3.98 24.12 -6.17
N LEU A 279 -3.02 23.79 -7.03
CA LEU A 279 -3.11 23.86 -8.48
C LEU A 279 -3.08 22.46 -9.07
N LEU A 280 -4.10 22.11 -9.85
CA LEU A 280 -4.15 20.91 -10.69
C LEU A 280 -4.01 21.33 -12.16
N LEU A 281 -3.24 20.58 -12.93
CA LEU A 281 -2.92 20.86 -14.33
C LEU A 281 -3.31 19.69 -15.24
N TYR A 282 -3.78 20.02 -16.44
CA TYR A 282 -3.99 19.08 -17.54
C TYR A 282 -2.65 18.58 -18.14
N PRO A 283 -2.65 17.48 -18.93
CA PRO A 283 -1.43 16.97 -19.56
C PRO A 283 -0.77 17.93 -20.57
N ASP A 284 -1.48 18.97 -21.01
CA ASP A 284 -0.93 20.04 -21.85
C ASP A 284 -0.33 21.20 -21.03
N GLY A 285 -0.39 21.13 -19.70
CA GLY A 285 0.12 22.13 -18.77
C GLY A 285 -0.86 23.27 -18.46
N LYS A 286 -2.07 23.27 -19.04
CA LYS A 286 -3.10 24.25 -18.68
C LYS A 286 -3.68 23.93 -17.31
N VAL A 287 -4.24 24.95 -16.68
CA VAL A 287 -4.91 24.79 -15.38
C VAL A 287 -6.18 23.98 -15.54
N GLU A 288 -6.30 22.93 -14.75
CA GLU A 288 -7.50 22.12 -14.59
C GLU A 288 -8.32 22.61 -13.39
N SER A 289 -7.67 22.89 -12.27
CA SER A 289 -8.35 23.36 -11.05
C SER A 289 -7.45 24.25 -10.20
N ARG A 290 -8.05 25.23 -9.53
CA ARG A 290 -7.43 26.06 -8.50
C ARG A 290 -8.32 26.06 -7.27
N ARG A 291 -7.74 25.74 -6.12
CA ARG A 291 -8.46 25.61 -4.85
C ARG A 291 -7.63 26.20 -3.73
N GLN A 292 -8.28 26.70 -2.69
CA GLN A 292 -7.63 27.26 -1.52
C GLN A 292 -7.87 26.35 -0.31
N TYR A 293 -6.83 26.16 0.50
CA TYR A 293 -6.84 25.29 1.67
C TYR A 293 -6.25 26.00 2.89
N VAL A 294 -6.76 25.67 4.07
CA VAL A 294 -6.14 26.03 5.36
C VAL A 294 -6.13 24.78 6.21
N ASN A 295 -4.96 24.36 6.70
CA ASN A 295 -4.78 23.13 7.49
C ASN A 295 -5.45 21.89 6.85
N GLY A 296 -5.31 21.73 5.53
CA GLY A 296 -5.86 20.60 4.77
C GLY A 296 -7.37 20.68 4.50
N ILE A 297 -8.06 21.73 4.94
CA ILE A 297 -9.50 21.93 4.75
C ILE A 297 -9.72 22.95 3.63
N ILE A 298 -10.49 22.58 2.59
CA ILE A 298 -10.81 23.49 1.49
C ILE A 298 -11.61 24.69 2.02
N THR A 299 -11.18 25.89 1.68
CA THR A 299 -11.77 27.15 2.14
C THR A 299 -11.51 28.26 1.13
N GLY A 300 -12.41 29.21 0.98
CA GLY A 300 -12.31 30.27 -0.02
C GLY A 300 -12.66 29.81 -1.43
N PRO A 301 -12.17 30.51 -2.47
CA PRO A 301 -12.58 30.27 -3.85
C PRO A 301 -12.05 28.94 -4.41
N SER A 302 -12.88 28.32 -5.25
CA SER A 302 -12.55 27.15 -6.07
C SER A 302 -12.96 27.42 -7.51
N THR A 303 -12.10 27.10 -8.46
CA THR A 303 -12.39 27.23 -9.89
C THR A 303 -11.85 26.04 -10.64
N ASP A 304 -12.70 25.39 -11.43
CA ASP A 304 -12.30 24.36 -12.37
C ASP A 304 -12.48 24.87 -13.81
N TYR A 305 -11.63 24.37 -14.70
CA TYR A 305 -11.54 24.81 -16.09
C TYR A 305 -11.81 23.64 -17.03
N PHE A 306 -12.18 23.96 -18.27
CA PHE A 306 -12.17 23.01 -19.38
C PHE A 306 -10.75 22.87 -19.96
N PRO A 307 -10.47 21.81 -20.74
CA PRO A 307 -9.17 21.65 -21.43
C PRO A 307 -8.81 22.79 -22.40
N ASP A 308 -9.80 23.54 -22.89
CA ASP A 308 -9.55 24.72 -23.72
C ASP A 308 -9.13 25.96 -22.89
N GLY A 309 -9.22 25.89 -21.55
CA GLY A 309 -8.87 26.94 -20.60
C GLY A 309 -10.04 27.83 -20.17
N LYS A 310 -11.26 27.61 -20.68
CA LYS A 310 -12.45 28.33 -20.21
C LYS A 310 -12.88 27.85 -18.83
N VAL A 311 -13.53 28.73 -18.08
CA VAL A 311 -14.10 28.38 -16.78
C VAL A 311 -15.21 27.35 -16.97
N ARG A 312 -15.10 26.22 -16.26
CA ARG A 312 -16.14 25.18 -16.19
C ARG A 312 -17.01 25.37 -14.97
N SER A 313 -16.41 25.68 -13.83
CA SER A 313 -17.15 25.88 -12.59
C SER A 313 -16.44 26.85 -11.65
N THR A 314 -17.22 27.63 -10.92
CA THR A 314 -16.75 28.50 -9.84
C THR A 314 -17.59 28.26 -8.59
N GLY A 315 -16.98 28.36 -7.42
CA GLY A 315 -17.68 28.36 -6.14
C GLY A 315 -16.78 28.80 -5.01
N SER A 316 -17.29 28.76 -3.79
CA SER A 316 -16.49 28.97 -2.60
C SER A 316 -16.83 27.97 -1.50
N TYR A 317 -15.88 27.77 -0.59
CA TYR A 317 -16.01 26.84 0.52
C TYR A 317 -15.72 27.55 1.84
N VAL A 318 -16.36 27.12 2.91
CA VAL A 318 -16.01 27.47 4.29
C VAL A 318 -15.99 26.16 5.08
N ASP A 319 -14.89 25.89 5.77
CA ASP A 319 -14.70 24.67 6.57
C ASP A 319 -15.05 23.37 5.82
N GLY A 320 -14.61 23.29 4.55
CA GLY A 320 -14.79 22.10 3.72
C GLY A 320 -16.16 21.98 3.03
N LYS A 321 -17.06 22.95 3.23
CA LYS A 321 -18.44 22.86 2.75
C LYS A 321 -18.80 24.04 1.83
N PRO A 322 -19.70 23.83 0.83
CA PRO A 322 -20.05 24.87 -0.13
C PRO A 322 -20.67 26.11 0.53
N ALA A 323 -20.20 27.29 0.15
CA ALA A 323 -20.68 28.57 0.64
C ALA A 323 -20.87 29.55 -0.52
N GLY A 324 -21.87 30.43 -0.40
CA GLY A 324 -22.12 31.48 -1.37
C GLY A 324 -22.63 30.95 -2.72
N GLU A 325 -22.38 31.71 -3.79
CA GLU A 325 -22.79 31.34 -5.14
C GLU A 325 -21.81 30.35 -5.77
N SER A 326 -22.34 29.33 -6.42
CA SER A 326 -21.60 28.51 -7.37
C SER A 326 -22.28 28.50 -8.73
N VAL A 327 -21.46 28.45 -9.78
CA VAL A 327 -21.91 28.50 -11.17
C VAL A 327 -21.15 27.45 -11.95
N GLU A 328 -21.86 26.69 -12.76
CA GLU A 328 -21.31 25.74 -13.72
C GLU A 328 -21.68 26.19 -15.13
N TYR A 329 -20.78 25.97 -16.07
CA TYR A 329 -20.87 26.44 -17.44
C TYR A 329 -20.82 25.27 -18.42
N TYR A 330 -21.47 25.43 -19.57
CA TYR A 330 -21.26 24.62 -20.76
C TYR A 330 -19.93 24.98 -21.45
N PRO A 331 -19.38 24.12 -22.32
CA PRO A 331 -18.14 24.42 -23.07
C PRO A 331 -18.21 25.68 -23.96
N ASP A 332 -19.42 26.10 -24.34
CA ASP A 332 -19.65 27.36 -25.08
C ASP A 332 -19.66 28.62 -24.19
N GLY A 333 -19.54 28.44 -22.87
CA GLY A 333 -19.50 29.50 -21.86
C GLY A 333 -20.87 29.93 -21.32
N LYS A 334 -21.98 29.33 -21.77
CA LYS A 334 -23.30 29.60 -21.19
C LYS A 334 -23.43 28.93 -19.84
N VAL A 335 -24.21 29.53 -18.94
CA VAL A 335 -24.50 28.94 -17.63
C VAL A 335 -25.30 27.66 -17.82
N ALA A 336 -24.86 26.58 -17.19
CA ALA A 336 -25.56 25.30 -17.08
C ALA A 336 -26.33 25.21 -15.77
N SER A 337 -25.69 25.60 -14.66
CA SER A 337 -26.33 25.63 -13.35
C SER A 337 -25.84 26.79 -12.50
N ARG A 338 -26.70 27.28 -11.61
CA ARG A 338 -26.37 28.22 -10.55
C ARG A 338 -26.98 27.75 -9.24
N HIS A 339 -26.17 27.74 -8.19
CA HIS A 339 -26.61 27.43 -6.84
C HIS A 339 -26.19 28.54 -5.89
N THR A 340 -26.95 28.74 -4.81
CA THR A 340 -26.55 29.61 -3.70
C THR A 340 -26.67 28.83 -2.40
N HIS A 341 -25.59 28.76 -1.63
CA HIS A 341 -25.59 28.17 -0.29
C HIS A 341 -25.50 29.28 0.76
N SER A 342 -26.24 29.12 1.84
CA SER A 342 -26.08 29.95 3.04
C SER A 342 -24.78 29.60 3.80
N GLY A 343 -24.39 30.42 4.78
CA GLY A 343 -23.24 30.13 5.65
C GLY A 343 -23.38 28.86 6.50
N HIS A 344 -24.59 28.27 6.59
CA HIS A 344 -24.85 26.98 7.22
C HIS A 344 -25.00 25.85 6.20
N TYR A 345 -24.51 26.04 4.98
CA TYR A 345 -24.46 25.03 3.90
C TYR A 345 -25.82 24.61 3.37
N VAL A 346 -26.89 25.28 3.82
CA VAL A 346 -28.25 25.08 3.31
C VAL A 346 -28.33 25.71 1.92
N LEU A 347 -28.69 24.91 0.91
CA LEU A 347 -29.02 25.39 -0.42
C LEU A 347 -30.19 26.38 -0.31
N ARG A 348 -30.06 27.56 -0.89
CA ARG A 348 -31.04 28.65 -0.87
C ARG A 348 -31.68 28.89 -2.24
N SER A 349 -30.94 28.62 -3.31
CA SER A 349 -31.46 28.71 -4.66
C SER A 349 -30.78 27.71 -5.58
N LYS A 350 -31.54 27.24 -6.58
CA LYS A 350 -31.08 26.38 -7.68
C LYS A 350 -31.69 26.89 -8.97
N GLN A 351 -30.85 27.08 -9.98
CA GLN A 351 -31.24 27.35 -11.35
C GLN A 351 -30.55 26.37 -12.27
N LEU A 352 -31.30 25.77 -13.20
CA LEU A 352 -30.77 24.91 -14.26
C LEU A 352 -31.15 25.51 -15.61
N PHE A 353 -30.22 25.45 -16.56
CA PHE A 353 -30.39 26.02 -17.89
C PHE A 353 -30.12 24.94 -18.95
N SER A 354 -30.68 25.11 -20.15
CA SER A 354 -30.34 24.28 -21.31
C SER A 354 -29.05 24.74 -21.98
N PRO A 355 -28.44 23.95 -22.88
CA PRO A 355 -27.32 24.40 -23.71
C PRO A 355 -27.63 25.62 -24.60
N GLN A 356 -28.91 25.92 -24.84
CA GLN A 356 -29.35 27.11 -25.58
C GLN A 356 -29.52 28.34 -24.65
N GLY A 357 -29.34 28.17 -23.33
CA GLY A 357 -29.48 29.23 -22.32
C GLY A 357 -30.91 29.41 -21.80
N VAL A 358 -31.83 28.50 -22.12
CA VAL A 358 -33.21 28.55 -21.60
C VAL A 358 -33.21 28.12 -20.15
N LEU A 359 -33.79 28.92 -19.24
CA LEU A 359 -33.98 28.52 -17.83
C LEU A 359 -34.98 27.37 -17.78
N LEU A 360 -34.54 26.18 -17.34
CA LEU A 360 -35.34 24.97 -17.27
C LEU A 360 -35.98 24.79 -15.90
N VAL A 361 -35.27 25.13 -14.83
CA VAL A 361 -35.72 24.97 -13.44
C VAL A 361 -35.26 26.14 -12.61
N GLN A 362 -36.14 26.64 -11.75
CA GLN A 362 -35.83 27.57 -10.68
C GLN A 362 -36.50 27.10 -9.39
N LYS A 363 -35.71 26.95 -8.32
CA LYS A 363 -36.18 26.57 -6.98
C LYS A 363 -35.51 27.44 -5.92
N GLN A 364 -36.22 27.64 -4.82
CA GLN A 364 -35.75 28.39 -3.66
C GLN A 364 -36.09 27.63 -2.39
N TRP A 365 -35.24 27.81 -1.38
CA TRP A 365 -35.42 27.22 -0.05
C TRP A 365 -35.22 28.29 1.01
N ASN A 366 -35.96 28.15 2.10
CA ASN A 366 -35.81 28.98 3.29
C ASN A 366 -34.58 28.57 4.13
N ALA A 367 -34.38 29.23 5.27
CA ALA A 367 -33.23 28.98 6.14
C ALA A 367 -33.26 27.56 6.78
N GLY A 368 -34.44 26.94 6.89
CA GLY A 368 -34.61 25.57 7.37
C GLY A 368 -34.39 24.50 6.30
N GLY A 369 -34.07 24.90 5.07
CA GLY A 369 -33.88 23.97 3.94
C GLY A 369 -35.18 23.42 3.37
N ARG A 370 -36.32 24.05 3.65
CA ARG A 370 -37.63 23.71 3.08
C ARG A 370 -37.93 24.61 1.88
N GLU A 371 -38.65 24.08 0.89
CA GLU A 371 -39.00 24.83 -0.33
C GLU A 371 -39.78 26.10 0.04
N GLU A 372 -39.43 27.23 -0.56
CA GLU A 372 -39.98 28.53 -0.22
C GLU A 372 -40.19 29.35 -1.49
N GLY A 373 -41.37 29.94 -1.63
CA GLY A 373 -41.75 30.64 -2.85
C GLY A 373 -42.05 29.68 -4.00
N ALA A 374 -41.91 30.17 -5.22
CA ALA A 374 -42.36 29.43 -6.39
C ALA A 374 -41.25 28.58 -7.03
N LEU A 375 -41.46 27.27 -7.07
CA LEU A 375 -40.81 26.37 -8.01
C LEU A 375 -41.37 26.69 -9.40
N ARG A 376 -40.46 26.93 -10.35
CA ARG A 376 -40.82 27.14 -11.76
C ARG A 376 -40.01 26.22 -12.64
N SER A 377 -40.65 25.67 -13.66
CA SER A 377 -39.95 25.01 -14.76
C SER A 377 -40.50 25.42 -16.11
N TRP A 378 -39.68 25.24 -17.14
CA TRP A 378 -40.00 25.60 -18.52
C TRP A 378 -39.70 24.43 -19.45
N HIS A 379 -40.45 24.35 -20.54
CA HIS A 379 -40.15 23.46 -21.66
C HIS A 379 -38.90 23.93 -22.40
N ALA A 380 -38.27 23.05 -23.19
CA ALA A 380 -37.09 23.40 -23.99
C ALA A 380 -37.32 24.58 -24.97
N ASN A 381 -38.57 24.85 -25.34
CA ASN A 381 -38.96 26.00 -26.17
C ASN A 381 -39.13 27.32 -25.38
N GLY A 382 -38.87 27.32 -24.08
CA GLY A 382 -38.95 28.48 -23.19
C GLY A 382 -40.36 28.81 -22.66
N LYS A 383 -41.40 28.05 -23.04
CA LYS A 383 -42.75 28.24 -22.47
C LYS A 383 -42.82 27.63 -21.05
N PRO A 384 -43.64 28.19 -20.14
CA PRO A 384 -43.84 27.61 -18.82
C PRO A 384 -44.25 26.14 -18.92
N LYS A 385 -43.74 25.32 -18.02
CA LYS A 385 -44.10 23.90 -17.88
C LYS A 385 -44.74 23.64 -16.53
N GLN A 386 -44.22 24.24 -15.47
CA GLN A 386 -44.69 24.02 -14.11
C GLN A 386 -44.54 25.28 -13.26
N LEU A 387 -45.51 25.49 -12.37
CA LEU A 387 -45.47 26.45 -11.27
C LEU A 387 -46.03 25.75 -10.05
N ILE A 388 -45.29 25.75 -8.95
CA ILE A 388 -45.79 25.31 -7.64
C ILE A 388 -45.34 26.34 -6.61
N GLU A 389 -46.28 26.92 -5.89
CA GLU A 389 -46.02 27.89 -4.83
C GLU A 389 -45.91 27.18 -3.48
N TYR A 390 -44.81 27.41 -2.78
CA TYR A 390 -44.50 26.82 -1.47
C TYR A 390 -44.35 27.89 -0.40
N VAL A 391 -44.76 27.55 0.82
CA VAL A 391 -44.40 28.27 2.05
C VAL A 391 -43.98 27.22 3.06
N ASP A 392 -42.75 27.32 3.57
CA ASP A 392 -42.18 26.35 4.51
C ASP A 392 -42.29 24.87 4.08
N GLY A 393 -42.13 24.60 2.79
CA GLY A 393 -42.15 23.25 2.21
C GLY A 393 -43.54 22.71 1.88
N GLU A 394 -44.61 23.40 2.25
CA GLU A 394 -45.99 23.01 1.95
C GLU A 394 -46.52 23.81 0.76
N ARG A 395 -47.31 23.18 -0.12
CA ARG A 395 -47.95 23.92 -1.23
C ARG A 395 -48.94 24.95 -0.68
N GLN A 396 -48.72 26.19 -1.05
CA GLN A 396 -49.48 27.35 -0.60
C GLN A 396 -49.65 28.32 -1.78
N GLY A 397 -50.82 28.28 -2.42
CA GLY A 397 -51.10 29.07 -3.63
C GLY A 397 -51.37 28.19 -4.85
N TRP A 398 -50.86 28.58 -6.01
CA TRP A 398 -51.14 27.90 -7.28
C TRP A 398 -50.16 26.76 -7.56
N THR A 399 -50.73 25.61 -7.94
CA THR A 399 -50.05 24.56 -8.72
C THR A 399 -50.61 24.60 -10.14
N ARG A 400 -49.74 24.74 -11.14
CA ARG A 400 -50.12 24.79 -12.56
C ARG A 400 -49.14 24.01 -13.42
N HIS A 401 -49.67 23.26 -14.37
CA HIS A 401 -48.91 22.59 -15.42
C HIS A 401 -49.39 23.05 -16.80
N TRP A 402 -48.45 23.23 -17.71
CA TRP A 402 -48.71 23.63 -19.08
C TRP A 402 -48.10 22.64 -20.06
N ARG A 403 -48.78 22.42 -21.18
CA ARG A 403 -48.25 21.64 -22.30
C ARG A 403 -47.20 22.47 -23.06
N ALA A 404 -46.41 21.80 -23.90
CA ALA A 404 -45.37 22.46 -24.70
C ALA A 404 -45.92 23.52 -25.68
N ASP A 405 -47.19 23.46 -26.05
CA ASP A 405 -47.86 24.49 -26.86
C ASP A 405 -48.23 25.75 -26.06
N GLY A 406 -48.15 25.70 -24.72
CA GLY A 406 -48.51 26.78 -23.80
C GLY A 406 -49.95 26.71 -23.27
N SER A 407 -50.74 25.72 -23.69
CA SER A 407 -52.07 25.48 -23.14
C SER A 407 -51.98 24.97 -21.70
N VAL A 408 -52.91 25.37 -20.84
CA VAL A 408 -53.01 24.86 -19.47
C VAL A 408 -53.38 23.37 -19.56
N GLU A 409 -52.57 22.54 -18.94
CA GLU A 409 -52.81 21.11 -18.80
C GLU A 409 -53.65 20.82 -17.57
N SER A 410 -53.25 21.43 -16.45
CA SER A 410 -53.89 21.26 -15.16
C SER A 410 -53.60 22.44 -14.24
N GLU A 411 -54.55 22.77 -13.37
CA GLU A 411 -54.35 23.75 -12.31
C GLU A 411 -55.19 23.46 -11.08
N CYS A 412 -54.65 23.80 -9.91
CA CYS A 412 -55.26 23.59 -8.62
C CYS A 412 -54.68 24.60 -7.62
N ARG A 413 -55.54 25.13 -6.74
CA ARG A 413 -55.09 25.99 -5.65
C ARG A 413 -54.88 25.15 -4.40
N TYR A 414 -53.87 25.47 -3.60
CA TYR A 414 -53.48 24.75 -2.40
C TYR A 414 -53.39 25.67 -1.20
N VAL A 415 -53.73 25.14 -0.02
CA VAL A 415 -53.44 25.71 1.30
C VAL A 415 -52.94 24.57 2.17
N ALA A 416 -51.71 24.68 2.69
CA ALA A 416 -51.07 23.63 3.49
C ALA A 416 -51.17 22.22 2.84
N ASP A 417 -50.77 22.11 1.57
CA ASP A 417 -50.85 20.89 0.75
C ASP A 417 -52.25 20.31 0.46
N GLU A 418 -53.30 20.93 0.97
CA GLU A 418 -54.67 20.55 0.68
C GLU A 418 -55.23 21.31 -0.52
N PRO A 419 -55.76 20.61 -1.55
CA PRO A 419 -56.36 21.24 -2.72
C PRO A 419 -57.64 22.00 -2.35
N GLN A 420 -57.81 23.19 -2.91
CA GLN A 420 -58.91 24.11 -2.64
C GLN A 420 -59.76 24.30 -3.91
N GLY A 421 -61.06 24.06 -3.78
CA GLY A 421 -62.01 24.20 -4.88
C GLY A 421 -61.91 23.10 -5.94
N GLU A 422 -62.43 23.38 -7.14
CA GLU A 422 -62.35 22.46 -8.26
C GLU A 422 -60.98 22.55 -8.94
N CYS A 423 -60.26 21.43 -8.96
CA CYS A 423 -58.98 21.31 -9.65
C CYS A 423 -59.19 20.72 -11.05
N THR A 424 -58.52 21.30 -12.04
CA THR A 424 -58.63 20.86 -13.45
C THR A 424 -57.42 20.01 -13.82
N GLY A 425 -57.66 18.88 -14.49
CA GLY A 425 -56.61 17.95 -14.95
C GLY A 425 -55.99 17.10 -13.82
N GLU A 426 -55.65 15.85 -14.14
CA GLU A 426 -55.13 14.90 -13.14
C GLU A 426 -53.71 15.25 -12.67
N SER A 427 -52.91 15.89 -13.54
CA SER A 427 -51.51 16.25 -13.23
C SER A 427 -51.37 17.33 -12.15
N ALA A 428 -52.43 18.10 -11.84
CA ALA A 428 -52.38 19.17 -10.83
C ALA A 428 -52.21 18.65 -9.39
N LYS A 429 -52.47 17.36 -9.15
CA LYS A 429 -52.31 16.73 -7.82
C LYS A 429 -50.88 16.28 -7.54
N PHE A 430 -50.04 16.17 -8.56
CA PHE A 430 -48.67 15.68 -8.47
C PHE A 430 -47.67 16.83 -8.31
N SER A 431 -46.61 16.60 -7.55
CA SER A 431 -45.39 17.41 -7.59
C SER A 431 -44.33 16.62 -8.34
N TYR A 432 -44.17 16.90 -9.63
CA TYR A 432 -43.03 16.39 -10.40
C TYR A 432 -41.85 17.26 -10.01
N THR A 433 -41.09 16.86 -9.00
CA THR A 433 -40.04 17.74 -8.49
C THR A 433 -38.95 17.93 -9.53
N GLU A 434 -38.60 16.91 -10.33
CA GLU A 434 -37.72 17.02 -11.53
C GLU A 434 -38.09 16.03 -12.67
N ASP A 435 -39.11 15.18 -12.47
CA ASP A 435 -39.48 14.12 -13.42
C ASP A 435 -39.98 14.69 -14.75
N GLY A 436 -39.39 14.22 -15.84
CA GLY A 436 -39.73 14.60 -17.21
C GLY A 436 -39.14 15.93 -17.68
N ILE A 437 -38.31 16.62 -16.88
CA ILE A 437 -37.47 17.73 -17.37
C ILE A 437 -36.13 17.14 -17.81
N GLU A 438 -35.94 16.98 -19.12
CA GLU A 438 -34.66 16.57 -19.67
C GLU A 438 -33.65 17.70 -19.48
N VAL A 439 -32.69 17.49 -18.57
CA VAL A 439 -31.56 18.40 -18.38
C VAL A 439 -30.30 17.71 -18.87
N VAL A 440 -29.69 18.28 -19.91
CA VAL A 440 -28.37 17.85 -20.38
C VAL A 440 -27.33 18.58 -19.54
N MET A 441 -26.71 17.86 -18.61
CA MET A 441 -25.59 18.39 -17.83
C MET A 441 -24.31 18.41 -18.67
N PRO A 442 -23.40 19.36 -18.45
CA PRO A 442 -22.09 19.31 -19.08
C PRO A 442 -21.40 18.00 -18.70
N GLU A 443 -20.78 17.35 -19.69
CA GLU A 443 -20.03 16.11 -19.46
C GLU A 443 -18.89 16.39 -18.46
N GLN A 444 -18.87 15.64 -17.37
CA GLN A 444 -17.69 15.60 -16.51
C GLN A 444 -16.63 14.83 -17.28
N PRO A 445 -15.41 15.38 -17.47
CA PRO A 445 -14.34 14.58 -18.03
C PRO A 445 -14.15 13.36 -17.13
N GLU A 446 -14.08 12.18 -17.75
CA GLU A 446 -13.78 10.93 -17.05
C GLU A 446 -12.57 11.18 -16.14
N GLN A 447 -12.75 10.97 -14.83
CA GLN A 447 -11.59 10.91 -13.94
C GLN A 447 -10.70 9.79 -14.47
N PRO A 448 -9.41 10.04 -14.76
CA PRO A 448 -8.53 8.96 -15.11
C PRO A 448 -8.58 7.94 -13.97
N GLN A 449 -8.94 6.69 -14.30
CA GLN A 449 -8.81 5.58 -13.37
C GLN A 449 -7.35 5.54 -12.91
N GLU A 450 -7.14 5.67 -11.60
CA GLU A 450 -5.81 5.64 -10.95
C GLU A 450 -5.03 4.36 -11.26
#